data_AF-A0A562KUC5-F1
#
_entry.id   AF-A0A562KUC5-F1
#
_cell.length_a   1.000
_cell.length_b   1.000
_cell.length_c   1.000
_cell.angle_alpha   90.00
_cell.angle_beta   90.00
_cell.angle_gamma   90.00
#
_symmetry.space_group_name_H-M   'P 1'
#
loop_
_entity.id
_entity.type
_entity.pdbx_description
1 polymer ?
#
loop_
_entity_poly.entity_id
_entity_poly.type
_entity_poly.pdbx_seq_one_letter_code
_entity_poly.pdbx_strand_id
1 'polypeptide(L)'
;MTGWVRRAPHEASPRQRNFHFFPALNIGPHKRPVRTMKNFSNAEFSPEVIELMTAALESAVATLPEPVHSSHVNALAESILRTAGAGERNPAALQRIALMELQLAPRN
;
A
#
# COMPACT_ATOMS: atom_id res chain seq x y z
N MET A 1 2.20 -29.52 75.65
CA MET A 1 0.85 -29.99 75.28
C MET A 1 0.49 -29.27 73.98
N THR A 2 0.19 -29.84 72.81
CA THR A 2 -0.22 -31.15 72.29
C THR A 2 0.07 -31.08 70.77
N GLY A 3 0.82 -31.99 70.16
CA GLY A 3 0.27 -33.18 69.51
C GLY A 3 -0.25 -32.90 68.08
N TRP A 4 0.63 -32.83 67.08
CA TRP A 4 0.24 -32.85 65.65
C TRP A 4 0.15 -34.30 65.17
N VAL A 5 -1.04 -34.73 64.77
CA VAL A 5 -1.30 -36.04 64.16
C VAL A 5 -2.13 -35.86 62.90
N ARG A 6 -1.71 -36.61 61.87
CA ARG A 6 -2.43 -37.12 60.68
C ARG A 6 -2.33 -36.37 59.33
N ARG A 7 -1.67 -37.11 58.41
CA ARG A 7 -2.21 -37.66 57.14
C ARG A 7 -2.08 -36.79 55.88
N ALA A 8 -1.15 -37.22 55.01
CA ALA A 8 -1.04 -36.91 53.57
C ALA A 8 -2.18 -37.58 52.76
N PRO A 9 -2.19 -37.60 51.41
CA PRO A 9 -1.71 -36.68 50.36
C PRO A 9 -2.80 -36.39 49.28
N HIS A 10 -2.83 -35.22 48.64
CA HIS A 10 -3.25 -35.07 47.23
C HIS A 10 -3.24 -33.60 46.83
N GLU A 11 -2.41 -33.21 45.85
CA GLU A 11 -2.90 -32.42 44.71
C GLU A 11 -1.79 -32.32 43.66
N ALA A 12 -1.83 -33.28 42.73
CA ALA A 12 -1.15 -33.15 41.46
C ALA A 12 -2.06 -32.41 40.47
N SER A 13 -1.50 -31.39 39.84
CA SER A 13 -1.79 -30.91 38.47
C SER A 13 -3.13 -30.20 38.17
N PRO A 14 -3.10 -28.88 37.90
CA PRO A 14 -4.08 -28.23 37.06
C PRO A 14 -3.45 -27.96 35.68
N ARG A 15 -3.47 -28.96 34.80
CA ARG A 15 -3.16 -28.76 33.37
C ARG A 15 -4.44 -28.98 32.57
N GLN A 16 -4.76 -27.94 31.81
CA GLN A 16 -5.64 -27.91 30.63
C GLN A 16 -7.12 -27.60 30.90
N ARG A 17 -7.34 -26.30 31.11
CA ARG A 17 -8.61 -25.61 30.84
C ARG A 17 -8.73 -25.33 29.34
N ASN A 18 -9.95 -25.52 28.85
CA ASN A 18 -10.58 -24.90 27.68
C ASN A 18 -9.87 -25.01 26.32
N PHE A 19 -10.34 -25.99 25.56
CA PHE A 19 -10.47 -25.88 24.11
C PHE A 19 -11.36 -24.67 23.77
N HIS A 20 -10.77 -23.50 23.62
CA HIS A 20 -11.41 -22.41 22.87
C HIS A 20 -11.31 -22.76 21.38
N PHE A 21 -12.41 -23.35 20.93
CA PHE A 21 -12.94 -23.31 19.57
C PHE A 21 -12.54 -22.00 18.86
N PHE A 22 -11.54 -22.05 17.98
CA PHE A 22 -11.25 -20.97 17.05
C PHE A 22 -12.24 -21.08 15.89
N PRO A 23 -13.14 -20.11 15.66
CA PRO A 23 -13.86 -20.06 14.40
C PRO A 23 -12.87 -19.69 13.30
N ALA A 24 -12.81 -20.53 12.26
CA ALA A 24 -12.05 -20.29 11.06
C ALA A 24 -12.35 -18.90 10.49
N LEU A 25 -11.33 -18.05 10.32
CA LEU A 25 -11.43 -16.92 9.42
C LEU A 25 -11.64 -17.49 8.01
N ASN A 26 -12.87 -17.38 7.53
CA ASN A 26 -13.20 -17.50 6.12
C ASN A 26 -12.59 -16.29 5.40
N ILE A 27 -11.33 -16.39 5.02
CA ILE A 27 -10.67 -15.43 4.14
C ILE A 27 -11.17 -15.72 2.73
N GLY A 28 -12.33 -15.15 2.39
CA GLY A 28 -12.83 -15.08 1.03
C GLY A 28 -11.80 -14.39 0.10
N PRO A 29 -11.90 -14.60 -1.22
CA PRO A 29 -10.86 -14.20 -2.17
C PRO A 29 -10.56 -12.71 -1.99
N HIS A 30 -9.28 -12.43 -1.73
CA HIS A 30 -8.74 -11.11 -1.49
C HIS A 30 -9.19 -10.12 -2.57
N LYS A 31 -10.28 -9.40 -2.31
CA LYS A 31 -10.49 -8.06 -2.85
C LYS A 31 -9.39 -7.23 -2.19
N ARG A 32 -8.20 -7.21 -2.79
CA ARG A 32 -7.19 -6.20 -2.46
C ARG A 32 -7.95 -4.87 -2.45
N PRO A 33 -7.88 -4.05 -1.39
CA PRO A 33 -8.41 -2.71 -1.48
C PRO A 33 -7.64 -2.05 -2.61
N VAL A 34 -8.24 -2.02 -3.80
CA VAL A 34 -7.85 -1.09 -4.84
C VAL A 34 -7.89 0.22 -4.09
N ARG A 35 -6.74 0.89 -3.93
CA ARG A 35 -6.74 2.29 -3.54
C ARG A 35 -7.66 2.93 -4.55
N THR A 36 -8.90 3.19 -4.16
CA THR A 36 -9.81 3.99 -4.96
C THR A 36 -9.02 5.26 -5.21
N MET A 37 -8.76 5.58 -6.48
CA MET A 37 -8.02 6.77 -6.87
C MET A 37 -8.76 7.95 -6.24
N LYS A 38 -8.22 8.42 -5.11
CA LYS A 38 -8.85 9.46 -4.30
C LYS A 38 -8.55 10.77 -4.98
N ASN A 39 -9.63 11.45 -5.37
CA ASN A 39 -9.68 12.81 -5.90
C ASN A 39 -9.14 13.00 -7.31
N PHE A 40 -9.85 12.45 -8.30
CA PHE A 40 -10.00 13.18 -9.57
C PHE A 40 -11.08 14.24 -9.38
N SER A 41 -10.73 15.31 -8.66
CA SER A 41 -11.59 16.47 -8.48
C SER A 41 -11.83 17.11 -9.85
N ASN A 42 -12.85 16.66 -10.60
CA ASN A 42 -13.31 17.24 -11.88
C ASN A 42 -12.22 17.97 -12.67
N ALA A 43 -11.09 17.31 -12.91
CA ALA A 43 -9.98 17.95 -13.59
C ALA A 43 -10.32 17.93 -15.09
N GLU A 44 -11.06 18.93 -15.53
CA GLU A 44 -11.22 19.25 -16.94
C GLU A 44 -9.87 19.76 -17.45
N PHE A 45 -8.97 18.81 -17.71
CA PHE A 45 -7.73 19.11 -18.42
C PHE A 45 -8.09 19.41 -19.87
N SER A 46 -7.56 20.51 -20.41
CA SER A 46 -7.66 20.74 -21.85
C SER A 46 -6.93 19.63 -22.60
N PRO A 47 -7.30 19.33 -23.86
CA PRO A 47 -6.61 18.34 -24.68
C PRO A 47 -5.10 18.58 -24.76
N GLU A 48 -4.68 19.85 -24.85
CA GLU A 48 -3.27 20.25 -24.82
C GLU A 48 -2.56 19.79 -23.52
N VAL A 49 -3.20 19.93 -22.36
CA VAL A 49 -2.62 19.46 -21.09
C VAL A 49 -2.54 17.94 -21.04
N ILE A 50 -3.52 17.24 -21.62
CA ILE A 50 -3.49 15.79 -21.72
C ILE A 50 -2.32 15.33 -22.59
N GLU A 51 -2.07 15.98 -23.73
CA GLU A 51 -0.93 15.67 -24.60
C GLU A 51 0.41 15.87 -23.87
N LEU A 52 0.55 16.94 -23.10
CA LEU A 52 1.75 17.20 -22.29
C LEU A 52 1.96 16.13 -21.22
N MET A 53 0.89 15.72 -20.52
CA MET A 53 0.95 14.66 -19.51
C MET A 53 1.30 13.30 -20.12
N THR A 54 0.74 12.98 -21.28
CA THR A 54 1.02 11.74 -22.02
C THR A 54 2.48 11.70 -22.46
N ALA A 55 3.00 12.78 -23.06
CA ALA A 55 4.38 12.86 -23.50
C ALA A 55 5.37 12.73 -22.31
N ALA A 56 5.06 13.35 -21.18
CA ALA A 56 5.85 13.22 -19.96
C ALA A 56 5.83 11.79 -19.41
N LEU A 57 4.67 11.12 -19.42
CA LEU A 57 4.52 9.75 -18.92
C LEU A 57 5.27 8.75 -19.80
N GLU A 58 5.13 8.83 -21.12
CA GLU A 58 5.85 7.97 -22.07
C GLU A 58 7.37 8.13 -21.90
N SER A 59 7.84 9.38 -21.79
CA SER A 59 9.26 9.70 -21.57
C SER A 59 9.75 9.17 -20.23
N ALA A 60 8.94 9.24 -19.16
CA ALA A 60 9.30 8.70 -17.86
C ALA A 60 9.38 7.17 -17.88
N VAL A 61 8.39 6.51 -18.47
CA VAL A 61 8.33 5.03 -18.57
C VAL A 61 9.50 4.49 -19.39
N ALA A 62 9.89 5.17 -20.47
CA ALA A 62 11.04 4.80 -21.29
C ALA A 62 12.39 4.82 -20.53
N THR A 63 12.46 5.49 -19.37
CA THR A 63 13.67 5.50 -18.52
C THR A 63 13.70 4.40 -17.47
N LEU A 64 12.62 3.63 -17.31
CA LEU A 64 12.54 2.58 -16.30
C LEU A 64 13.35 1.35 -16.71
N PRO A 65 13.98 0.66 -15.74
CA PRO A 65 14.65 -0.61 -16.01
C PRO A 65 13.62 -1.71 -16.31
N GLU A 66 14.01 -2.65 -17.17
CA GLU A 66 13.22 -3.85 -17.43
C GLU A 66 13.42 -4.90 -16.30
N PRO A 67 12.36 -5.61 -15.88
CA PRO A 67 10.97 -5.49 -16.36
C PRO A 67 10.24 -4.27 -15.79
N VAL A 68 9.48 -3.57 -16.64
CA VAL A 68 8.65 -2.44 -16.18
C VAL A 68 7.47 -2.94 -15.32
N HIS A 69 7.43 -2.50 -14.06
CA HIS A 69 6.35 -2.83 -13.13
C HIS A 69 5.21 -1.80 -13.19
N SER A 70 3.96 -2.30 -13.22
CA SER A 70 2.75 -1.44 -13.23
C SER A 70 2.64 -0.51 -12.02
N SER A 71 3.22 -0.87 -10.87
CA SER A 71 3.31 -0.01 -9.69
C SER A 71 4.13 1.25 -9.96
N HIS A 72 5.25 1.14 -10.69
CA HIS A 72 6.06 2.29 -11.06
C HIS A 72 5.33 3.19 -12.06
N VAL A 73 4.67 2.60 -13.06
CA VAL A 73 3.87 3.35 -14.05
C VAL A 73 2.74 4.11 -13.37
N ASN A 74 2.01 3.47 -12.44
CA ASN A 74 0.94 4.13 -11.69
C ASN A 74 1.48 5.27 -10.82
N ALA A 75 2.60 5.09 -10.12
CA ALA A 75 3.20 6.14 -9.31
C ALA A 75 3.64 7.35 -10.16
N LEU A 76 4.21 7.10 -11.35
CA LEU A 76 4.56 8.16 -12.30
C LEU A 76 3.31 8.91 -12.79
N ALA A 77 2.27 8.18 -13.20
CA ALA A 77 1.02 8.79 -13.67
C ALA A 77 0.35 9.65 -12.57
N GLU A 78 0.26 9.14 -11.34
CA GLU A 78 -0.27 9.89 -10.19
C GLU A 78 0.52 11.17 -9.90
N SER A 79 1.85 11.10 -10.02
CA SER A 79 2.72 12.27 -9.86
C SER A 79 2.51 13.32 -10.94
N ILE A 80 2.48 12.89 -12.20
CA ILE A 80 2.28 13.78 -13.36
C ILE A 80 0.92 14.47 -13.27
N LEU A 81 -0.15 13.71 -12.98
CA LEU A 81 -1.52 14.26 -12.86
C LEU A 81 -1.62 15.29 -11.74
N ARG A 82 -1.01 15.02 -10.58
CA ARG A 82 -0.97 15.96 -9.45
C ARG A 82 -0.19 17.23 -9.80
N THR A 83 0.97 17.09 -10.42
CA THR A 83 1.85 18.22 -10.76
C THR A 83 1.24 19.09 -11.87
N ALA A 84 0.64 18.49 -12.90
CA ALA A 84 -0.10 19.20 -13.94
C ALA A 84 -1.37 19.86 -13.39
N GLY A 85 -2.07 19.19 -12.46
CA GLY A 85 -3.20 19.75 -11.72
C GLY A 85 -2.82 20.97 -10.85
N ALA A 86 -1.56 21.07 -10.44
CA ALA A 86 -1.02 22.24 -9.74
C ALA A 86 -0.60 23.38 -10.68
N GLY A 87 -0.71 23.22 -12.00
CA GLY A 87 -0.45 24.25 -13.00
C GLY A 87 0.84 24.10 -13.79
N GLU A 88 1.64 23.05 -13.55
CA GLU A 88 2.83 22.76 -14.38
C GLU A 88 2.42 22.35 -15.80
N ARG A 89 3.11 22.89 -16.80
CA ARG A 89 2.83 22.66 -18.24
C ARG A 89 4.07 22.28 -19.04
N ASN A 90 5.25 22.28 -18.42
CA ASN A 90 6.48 21.81 -19.06
C ASN A 90 6.58 20.28 -18.93
N PRO A 91 6.55 19.52 -20.04
CA PRO A 91 6.56 18.06 -20.00
C PRO A 91 7.87 17.51 -19.40
N ALA A 92 9.00 18.19 -19.61
CA ALA A 92 10.27 17.80 -19.01
C ALA A 92 10.29 18.01 -17.50
N ALA A 93 9.61 19.05 -17.00
CA ALA A 93 9.46 19.28 -15.56
C ALA A 93 8.56 18.21 -14.93
N LEU A 94 7.42 17.91 -15.56
CA LEU A 94 6.50 16.84 -15.14
C LEU A 94 7.21 15.48 -15.04
N GLN A 95 7.96 15.10 -16.08
CA GLN A 95 8.76 13.87 -16.09
C GLN A 95 9.77 13.84 -14.95
N ARG A 96 10.54 14.92 -14.78
CA ARG A 96 11.63 14.98 -13.80
C ARG A 96 11.11 14.88 -12.37
N ILE A 97 10.04 15.60 -12.05
CA ILE A 97 9.37 15.54 -10.75
C ILE A 97 8.88 14.12 -10.48
N ALA A 98 8.21 13.49 -11.45
CA ALA A 98 7.71 12.13 -11.30
C ALA A 98 8.82 11.10 -11.05
N LEU A 99 9.94 11.19 -11.77
CA LEU A 99 11.09 10.31 -11.55
C LEU A 99 11.78 10.55 -10.19
N MET A 100 11.80 11.79 -9.71
CA MET A 100 12.31 12.08 -8.36
C MET A 100 11.38 11.51 -7.29
N GLU A 101 10.07 11.71 -7.41
CA GLU A 101 9.10 11.17 -6.45
C GLU A 101 9.09 9.64 -6.44
N LEU A 102 9.24 9.00 -7.61
CA LEU A 102 9.35 7.53 -7.70
C LEU A 102 10.57 7.00 -6.92
N GLN A 103 11.69 7.74 -6.92
CA GLN A 103 12.88 7.35 -6.15
C GLN A 103 12.71 7.54 -4.63
N LEU A 104 11.88 8.51 -4.22
CA LEU A 104 11.55 8.78 -2.83
C LEU A 104 10.46 7.85 -2.28
N ALA A 105 9.74 7.14 -3.15
CA ALA A 105 8.71 6.19 -2.73
C ALA A 105 9.32 5.07 -1.87
N PRO A 106 8.67 4.67 -0.76
CA PRO A 106 9.17 3.61 0.11
C PRO A 106 9.44 2.34 -0.70
N ARG A 107 10.70 1.90 -0.71
CA ARG A 107 11.08 0.60 -1.27
C ARG A 107 10.62 -0.47 -0.29
N ASN A 108 9.52 -1.10 -0.61
CA ASN A 108 8.87 -2.09 0.24
C ASN A 108 9.33 -3.51 -0.08
#